data_AF-A0A3B9KYG0-F1
#
_entry.id   AF-A0A3B9KYG0-F1
#
_cell.length_a   1.000
_cell.length_b   1.000
_cell.length_c   1.000
_cell.angle_alpha   90.00
_cell.angle_beta   90.00
_cell.angle_gamma   90.00
#
_symmetry.space_group_name_H-M   'P 1'
#
loop_
_entity.id
_entity.type
_entity.pdbx_description
1 polymer ?
#
loop_
_entity_poly.entity_id
_entity_poly.type
_entity_poly.pdbx_seq_one_letter_code
_entity_poly.pdbx_strand_id
1 'polypeptide(L)'
;QALVAETISRIEAQADAKESFAEAKTPLELPGMPTLSMTGQDYIDEWLTPNFYFHLVTAYDILRAEGLAIGKADYLSHLRPLLAAAMAS
;
A
#
# COMPACT_ATOMS: atom_id res chain seq x y z
N GLN A 1 -5.13 9.75 -13.38
CA GLN A 1 -3.68 9.68 -13.14
C GLN A 1 -3.19 10.78 -12.18
N ALA A 2 -3.72 12.02 -12.24
CA ALA A 2 -3.30 13.12 -11.37
C ALA A 2 -3.29 12.80 -9.86
N LEU A 3 -4.35 12.17 -9.32
CA LEU A 3 -4.43 11.83 -7.89
C LEU A 3 -3.32 10.87 -7.43
N VAL A 4 -2.99 9.86 -8.25
CA VAL A 4 -1.92 8.90 -7.92
C VAL A 4 -0.57 9.59 -7.89
N ALA A 5 -0.26 10.39 -8.92
CA ALA A 5 0.98 11.14 -9.00
C ALA A 5 1.12 12.16 -7.85
N GLU A 6 0.04 12.86 -7.52
CA GLU A 6 -0.01 13.79 -6.39
C GLU A 6 0.22 13.06 -5.06
N THR A 7 -0.40 11.91 -4.86
CA THR A 7 -0.24 11.10 -3.64
C THR A 7 1.21 10.63 -3.48
N ILE A 8 1.82 10.14 -4.56
CA ILE A 8 3.23 9.75 -4.58
C ILE A 8 4.12 10.94 -4.23
N SER A 9 3.92 12.10 -4.87
CA SER A 9 4.71 13.30 -4.61
C SER A 9 4.60 13.76 -3.15
N ARG A 10 3.42 13.68 -2.54
CA ARG A 10 3.22 14.02 -1.12
C ARG A 10 3.94 13.06 -0.18
N ILE A 11 3.98 11.77 -0.50
CA ILE A 11 4.70 10.76 0.27
C ILE A 11 6.22 11.00 0.14
N GLU A 12 6.72 11.19 -1.08
CA GLU A 12 8.15 11.44 -1.35
C GLU A 12 8.67 12.75 -0.74
N ALA A 13 7.79 13.75 -0.57
CA ALA A 13 8.13 15.02 0.07
C ALA A 13 8.28 14.92 1.60
N GLN A 14 7.90 13.80 2.23
CA GLN A 14 8.14 13.63 3.67
C GLN A 14 9.61 13.28 3.93
N ALA A 15 10.33 14.22 4.55
CA ALA A 15 11.80 14.20 4.70
C ALA A 15 12.33 13.29 5.82
N ASP A 16 11.46 12.66 6.62
CA ASP A 16 11.86 11.90 7.80
C ASP A 16 11.73 10.39 7.53
N ALA A 17 12.81 9.79 7.05
CA ALA A 17 12.94 8.34 6.87
C ALA A 17 13.28 7.61 8.17
N LYS A 18 13.03 8.21 9.34
CA LYS A 18 13.14 7.47 10.60
C LYS A 18 11.96 6.50 10.66
N GLU A 19 12.27 5.22 10.45
CA GLU A 19 11.41 4.06 10.71
C GLU A 19 11.10 3.88 12.22
N SER A 20 10.86 4.97 12.94
CA SER A 20 10.39 4.92 14.33
C SER A 20 8.88 5.10 14.28
N PHE A 21 8.17 3.99 14.18
CA PHE A 21 6.73 3.97 14.38
C PHE A 21 6.42 4.28 15.85
N ALA A 22 5.32 5.00 16.08
CA ALA A 22 4.92 5.34 17.43
C ALA A 22 4.61 4.07 18.24
N GLU A 23 5.38 3.85 19.31
CA GLU A 23 5.10 2.79 20.29
C GLU A 23 3.84 3.09 21.12
N ALA A 24 3.54 4.39 21.30
CA ALA A 24 2.32 4.82 21.95
C ALA A 24 1.10 4.50 21.08
N LYS A 25 0.08 3.92 21.71
CA LYS A 25 -1.17 3.63 21.02
C LYS A 25 -1.93 4.92 20.69
N THR A 26 -2.32 5.06 19.45
CA THR A 26 -3.12 6.18 18.93
C THR A 26 -4.53 5.68 18.58
N PRO A 27 -5.59 6.43 18.88
CA PRO A 27 -6.94 6.07 18.50
C PRO A 27 -7.17 6.27 16.99
N LEU A 28 -7.65 5.21 16.33
CA LEU A 28 -8.23 5.25 15.01
C LEU A 28 -9.76 5.28 15.16
N GLU A 29 -10.35 6.40 14.77
CA GLU A 29 -11.80 6.63 14.82
C GLU A 29 -12.40 6.51 13.42
N LEU A 30 -13.41 5.64 13.29
CA LEU A 30 -14.12 5.40 12.04
C LEU A 30 -15.62 5.57 12.27
N PRO A 31 -16.34 6.30 11.39
CA PRO A 31 -17.77 6.50 11.55
C PRO A 31 -18.53 5.17 11.66
N GLY A 32 -19.26 4.98 12.76
CA GLY A 32 -20.09 3.80 12.99
C GLY A 32 -19.35 2.54 13.47
N MET A 33 -18.05 2.64 13.79
CA MET A 33 -17.25 1.52 14.30
C MET A 33 -16.70 1.82 15.70
N PRO A 34 -16.40 0.78 16.51
CA PRO A 34 -15.63 0.98 17.74
C PRO A 34 -14.26 1.60 17.44
N THR A 35 -13.81 2.50 18.32
CA THR A 35 -12.46 3.06 18.25
C THR A 35 -11.41 1.97 18.43
N LEU A 36 -10.45 1.90 17.52
CA LEU A 36 -9.30 0.99 17.62
C LEU A 36 -8.12 1.75 18.20
N SER A 37 -7.47 1.21 19.23
CA SER A 37 -6.26 1.81 19.81
C SER A 37 -5.04 0.98 19.41
N MET A 38 -4.21 1.55 18.54
CA MET A 38 -3.17 0.81 17.79
C MET A 38 -1.83 1.52 17.90
N THR A 39 -0.73 0.75 17.99
CA THR A 39 0.61 1.30 17.75
C THR A 39 0.77 1.65 16.26
N GLY A 40 1.84 2.37 15.91
CA GLY A 40 2.14 2.64 14.50
C GLY A 40 2.39 1.36 13.69
N GLN A 41 3.02 0.34 14.30
CA GLN A 41 3.25 -0.96 13.66
C GLN A 41 1.94 -1.72 13.45
N ASP A 42 1.09 -1.82 14.49
CA ASP A 42 -0.23 -2.45 14.36
C ASP A 42 -1.04 -1.79 13.25
N TYR A 43 -1.00 -0.45 13.16
CA TYR A 43 -1.70 0.28 12.10
C TYR A 43 -1.21 -0.13 10.71
N ILE A 44 0.09 -0.33 10.52
CA ILE A 44 0.65 -0.73 9.23
C ILE A 44 0.25 -2.16 8.88
N ASP A 45 0.46 -3.09 9.80
CA ASP A 45 0.31 -4.52 9.55
C ASP A 45 -1.15 -4.95 9.46
N GLU A 46 -1.99 -4.45 10.38
CA GLU A 46 -3.36 -4.93 10.56
C GLU A 46 -4.39 -4.05 9.86
N TRP A 47 -4.10 -2.77 9.63
CA TRP A 47 -5.04 -1.83 9.02
C TRP A 47 -4.63 -1.40 7.61
N LEU A 48 -3.52 -0.68 7.48
CA LEU A 48 -3.11 -0.03 6.24
C LEU A 48 -2.80 -1.03 5.15
N THR A 49 -1.94 -2.03 5.43
CA THR A 49 -1.47 -2.98 4.43
C THR A 49 -2.62 -3.83 3.86
N PRO A 50 -3.50 -4.45 4.68
CA PRO A 50 -4.62 -5.22 4.16
C PRO A 50 -5.61 -4.37 3.36
N ASN A 51 -5.96 -3.17 3.84
CA ASN A 51 -6.87 -2.27 3.13
C ASN A 51 -6.28 -1.82 1.79
N PHE A 52 -5.00 -1.45 1.76
CA PHE A 52 -4.33 -1.03 0.53
C PHE A 52 -4.38 -2.12 -0.53
N TYR A 53 -3.98 -3.34 -0.18
CA TYR A 53 -3.96 -4.45 -1.14
C TYR A 53 -5.37 -4.92 -1.53
N PHE A 54 -6.36 -4.85 -0.63
CA PHE A 54 -7.76 -5.12 -0.96
C PHE A 54 -8.27 -4.19 -2.07
N HIS A 55 -8.04 -2.88 -1.93
CA HIS A 55 -8.46 -1.91 -2.96
C HIS A 55 -7.64 -2.00 -4.23
N LEU A 56 -6.33 -2.26 -4.14
CA LEU A 56 -5.46 -2.40 -5.31
C LEU A 56 -5.86 -3.62 -6.16
N VAL A 57 -6.06 -4.79 -5.54
CA VAL A 57 -6.46 -6.00 -6.27
C VAL A 57 -7.88 -5.86 -6.83
N THR A 58 -8.79 -5.22 -6.08
CA THR A 58 -10.16 -4.94 -6.57
C THR A 58 -10.13 -4.08 -7.84
N ALA A 59 -9.31 -3.02 -7.86
CA ALA A 59 -9.16 -2.18 -9.05
C ALA A 59 -8.55 -2.95 -10.23
N TYR A 60 -7.54 -3.79 -9.97
CA TYR A 60 -6.96 -4.70 -10.97
C TYR A 60 -8.03 -5.64 -11.54
N ASP A 61 -8.85 -6.26 -10.70
CA ASP A 61 -9.87 -7.23 -11.11
C ASP A 61 -10.98 -6.57 -11.93
N ILE A 62 -11.44 -5.37 -11.54
CA ILE A 62 -12.43 -4.60 -12.33
C ILE A 62 -11.87 -4.29 -13.73
N LEU A 63 -10.66 -3.74 -13.81
CA LEU A 63 -10.04 -3.39 -15.10
C LEU A 63 -9.84 -4.62 -15.99
N ARG A 64 -9.42 -5.73 -15.40
CA ARG A 64 -9.27 -7.01 -16.11
C ARG A 64 -10.61 -7.56 -16.59
N ALA A 65 -11.66 -7.45 -15.78
CA ALA A 65 -13.01 -7.87 -16.14
C ALA A 65 -13.58 -7.03 -17.29
N GLU A 66 -13.27 -5.74 -17.35
CA GLU A 66 -13.62 -4.81 -18.45
C GLU A 66 -12.76 -5.00 -19.71
N GLY A 67 -11.91 -6.03 -19.76
CA GLY A 67 -11.15 -6.41 -20.95
C GLY A 67 -9.82 -5.69 -21.13
N LEU A 68 -9.34 -4.93 -20.12
CA LEU A 68 -7.98 -4.40 -20.16
C LEU A 68 -6.97 -5.56 -20.13
N ALA A 69 -6.00 -5.55 -21.04
CA ALA A 69 -4.99 -6.58 -21.21
C ALA A 69 -3.89 -6.53 -20.13
N ILE A 70 -4.29 -6.66 -18.86
CA ILE A 70 -3.38 -6.76 -17.70
C ILE A 70 -3.35 -8.18 -17.14
N GLY A 71 -2.25 -8.53 -16.49
CA GLY A 71 -1.90 -9.85 -16.01
C GLY A 71 -1.32 -9.86 -14.60
N LYS A 72 -1.16 -11.08 -14.04
CA LYS A 72 -0.43 -11.28 -12.78
C LYS A 72 0.98 -10.67 -12.82
N ALA A 73 1.62 -10.67 -13.99
CA ALA A 73 2.94 -10.04 -14.18
C ALA A 73 2.92 -8.52 -13.98
N ASP A 74 1.83 -7.84 -14.37
CA ASP A 74 1.65 -6.41 -14.14
C ASP A 74 1.45 -6.11 -12.65
N TYR A 75 0.64 -6.92 -11.96
CA TYR A 75 0.44 -6.82 -10.51
C TYR A 75 1.75 -7.08 -9.72
N LEU A 76 2.52 -8.08 -10.12
CA LEU A 76 3.81 -8.44 -9.50
C LEU A 76 5.01 -7.66 -10.05
N SER A 77 4.78 -6.55 -10.76
CA SER A 77 5.84 -5.78 -11.42
C SER A 77 6.88 -5.19 -10.45
N HIS A 78 6.57 -5.13 -9.15
CA HIS A 78 7.51 -4.78 -8.07
C HIS A 78 8.63 -5.81 -7.87
N LEU A 79 8.47 -7.06 -8.33
CA LEU A 79 9.51 -8.10 -8.24
C LEU A 79 10.63 -7.92 -9.28
N ARG A 80 10.46 -7.05 -10.29
CA ARG A 80 11.43 -6.90 -11.39
C ARG A 80 12.87 -6.64 -10.91
N PRO A 81 13.14 -5.76 -9.93
CA PRO A 81 14.50 -5.55 -9.44
C PRO A 81 15.09 -6.80 -8.77
N LEU A 82 14.28 -7.55 -8.03
CA LEU A 82 14.70 -8.79 -7.34
C LEU A 82 15.03 -9.90 -8.34
N LEU A 83 14.20 -10.06 -9.38
CA LEU A 83 14.44 -11.02 -10.45
C LEU A 83 15.72 -10.67 -11.23
N ALA A 84 15.94 -9.38 -11.53
CA ALA A 84 17.14 -8.92 -12.21
C ALA A 84 18.41 -9.23 -11.40
N ALA A 85 18.38 -8.99 -10.08
CA ALA A 85 19.49 -9.31 -9.20
C ALA A 85 19.79 -10.82 -9.16
N ALA A 86 18.76 -11.67 -9.08
CA ALA A 86 18.91 -13.12 -9.05
C ALA A 86 19.41 -13.73 -10.37
N MET A 87 19.16 -13.08 -11.51
CA MET A 87 19.65 -13.54 -12.83
C MET A 87 21.10 -13.11 -13.11
N ALA A 88 21.62 -12.13 -12.38
CA ALA A 88 22.99 -11.62 -12.52
C ALA A 88 24.00 -12.36 -11.62
N SER A 89 23.52 -13.24 -10.72
CA SER A 89 24.31 -14.13 -9.87
C SER A 89 24.43 -15.52 -10.47
#